data_AF-A0A7V9PPK6-F1
#
_entry.id   AF-A0A7V9PPK6-F1
#
_cell.length_a   1.000
_cell.length_b   1.000
_cell.length_c   1.000
_cell.angle_alpha   90.00
_cell.angle_beta   90.00
_cell.angle_gamma   90.00
#
_symmetry.space_group_name_H-M   'P 1'
#
loop_
_entity.id
_entity.type
_entity.pdbx_description
1 polymer ?
#
loop_
_entity_poly.entity_id
_entity_poly.type
_entity_poly.pdbx_seq_one_letter_code
_entity_poly.pdbx_strand_id
1 'polypeptide(L)'
;MRNIGLDEDTNRNLTRRMLLLLESRELAGSVHGACWNTVLERYLQFGIKNNRPPRFLLNDLVRYWRTICVDFEGKHRDTGGEDPKWVTRNAKLRTSRKLLFAGGLLPILLCHLRTADEMTAFLTRWLTVSPTDRLAAAFLRYGAMDERVRTFAAYDPWIGLMQDSVAREELKILRAATRDGSELWQDIRSVGGELQRGLNALLFDTPLRRPAAQYAIF
;
A
#
# COMPACT_ATOMS: atom_id res chain seq x y z
N MET A 1 -3.63 -11.22 -19.95
CA MET A 1 -3.87 -11.73 -18.58
C MET A 1 -5.22 -12.41 -18.53
N ARG A 2 -5.28 -13.73 -18.28
CA ARG A 2 -6.55 -14.51 -18.25
C ARG A 2 -6.91 -15.07 -16.86
N ASN A 3 -5.98 -15.08 -15.89
CA ASN A 3 -6.13 -15.88 -14.67
C ASN A 3 -6.15 -15.06 -13.37
N ILE A 4 -6.38 -13.74 -13.41
CA ILE A 4 -6.33 -12.90 -12.20
C ILE A 4 -7.27 -13.47 -11.13
N GLY A 5 -6.72 -13.79 -9.95
CA GLY A 5 -7.49 -14.36 -8.84
C GLY A 5 -7.81 -15.85 -8.94
N LEU A 6 -7.30 -16.58 -9.94
CA LEU A 6 -7.46 -18.03 -10.09
C LEU A 6 -6.16 -18.77 -9.68
N ASP A 7 -6.19 -20.11 -9.66
CA ASP A 7 -5.10 -20.97 -9.16
C ASP A 7 -3.73 -20.69 -9.81
N GLU A 8 -3.70 -20.36 -11.10
CA GLU A 8 -2.46 -20.04 -11.82
C GLU A 8 -1.89 -18.64 -11.49
N ASP A 9 -2.59 -17.84 -10.68
CA ASP A 9 -2.19 -16.49 -10.31
C ASP A 9 -1.25 -16.46 -9.11
N THR A 10 0.03 -16.71 -9.38
CA THR A 10 1.10 -16.69 -8.39
C THR A 10 1.23 -15.36 -7.63
N ASN A 11 1.75 -15.39 -6.39
CA ASN A 11 2.09 -14.19 -5.60
C ASN A 11 3.01 -13.22 -6.36
N ARG A 12 3.88 -13.74 -7.25
CA ARG A 12 4.74 -12.94 -8.12
C ARG A 12 3.93 -12.13 -9.13
N ASN A 13 2.92 -12.74 -9.77
CA ASN A 13 2.05 -12.06 -10.73
C ASN A 13 1.17 -11.03 -10.03
N LEU A 14 0.58 -11.38 -8.89
CA LEU A 14 -0.15 -10.46 -8.02
C LEU A 14 0.70 -9.23 -7.66
N THR A 15 1.90 -9.47 -7.13
CA THR A 15 2.83 -8.39 -6.75
C THR A 15 3.13 -7.48 -7.93
N ARG A 16 3.50 -8.05 -9.10
CA ARG A 16 3.82 -7.25 -10.30
C ARG A 16 2.66 -6.37 -10.74
N ARG A 17 1.42 -6.88 -10.73
CA ARG A 17 0.24 -6.08 -11.08
C ARG A 17 0.01 -4.93 -10.11
N MET A 18 0.12 -5.20 -8.81
CA MET A 18 -0.07 -4.16 -7.80
C MET A 18 1.02 -3.11 -7.86
N LEU A 19 2.29 -3.49 -8.02
CA LEU A 19 3.37 -2.50 -8.16
C LEU A 19 3.22 -1.69 -9.46
N LEU A 20 2.79 -2.32 -10.57
CA LEU A 20 2.47 -1.63 -11.81
C LEU A 20 1.39 -0.56 -11.56
N LEU A 21 0.27 -0.92 -10.93
CA LEU A 21 -0.83 0.00 -10.70
C LEU A 21 -0.53 1.07 -9.65
N LEU A 22 0.24 0.74 -8.61
CA LEU A 22 0.31 1.56 -7.39
C LEU A 22 1.54 2.48 -7.32
N GLU A 23 2.68 2.13 -7.90
CA GLU A 23 3.92 2.92 -7.74
C GLU A 23 4.84 2.96 -8.98
N SER A 24 4.57 2.18 -10.02
CA SER A 24 5.45 2.17 -11.19
C SER A 24 5.45 3.50 -11.95
N ARG A 25 6.60 3.86 -12.52
CA ARG A 25 6.76 5.00 -13.43
C ARG A 25 7.58 4.58 -14.64
N GLU A 26 7.28 5.18 -15.78
CA GLU A 26 8.10 5.03 -16.98
C GLU A 26 9.39 5.83 -16.83
N LEU A 27 10.53 5.18 -17.08
CA LEU A 27 11.84 5.84 -17.12
C LEU A 27 12.19 6.31 -18.54
N ALA A 28 11.85 5.49 -19.54
CA ALA A 28 12.01 5.76 -20.95
C ALA A 28 11.07 4.86 -21.77
N GLY A 29 10.72 5.30 -22.99
CA GLY A 29 9.82 4.58 -23.89
C GLY A 29 8.38 5.09 -23.84
N SER A 30 7.44 4.25 -24.24
CA SER A 30 6.00 4.57 -24.31
C SER A 30 5.08 3.37 -24.03
N VAL A 31 5.62 2.28 -23.46
CA VAL A 31 4.88 1.02 -23.25
C VAL A 31 4.18 0.98 -21.90
N HIS A 32 4.66 1.76 -20.93
CA HIS A 32 4.14 1.74 -19.56
C HIS A 32 2.65 2.04 -19.52
N GLY A 33 2.22 3.14 -20.15
CA GLY A 33 0.82 3.56 -20.15
C GLY A 33 -0.12 2.51 -20.76
N ALA A 34 0.29 1.88 -21.86
CA ALA A 34 -0.49 0.81 -22.50
C ALA A 34 -0.62 -0.43 -21.59
N CYS A 35 0.48 -0.85 -20.95
CA CYS A 35 0.46 -1.96 -20.00
C CYS A 35 -0.38 -1.63 -18.76
N TRP A 36 -0.24 -0.42 -18.23
CA TRP A 36 -0.97 0.06 -17.05
C TRP A 36 -2.48 0.08 -17.32
N ASN A 37 -2.90 0.68 -18.45
CA ASN A 37 -4.31 0.73 -18.85
C ASN A 37 -4.89 -0.68 -19.07
N THR A 38 -4.15 -1.56 -19.77
CA THR A 38 -4.58 -2.96 -19.97
C THR A 38 -4.86 -3.68 -18.65
N VAL A 39 -4.03 -3.44 -17.63
CA VAL A 39 -4.21 -4.05 -16.31
C VAL A 39 -5.41 -3.44 -15.57
N LEU A 40 -5.55 -2.10 -15.56
CA LEU A 40 -6.70 -1.46 -14.93
C LEU A 40 -8.02 -1.89 -15.58
N GLU A 41 -8.11 -1.84 -16.91
CA GLU A 41 -9.29 -2.23 -17.67
C GLU A 41 -9.72 -3.66 -17.35
N ARG A 42 -8.77 -4.58 -17.17
CA ARG A 42 -9.09 -5.96 -16.81
C ARG A 42 -9.83 -6.05 -15.46
N TYR A 43 -9.47 -5.23 -14.48
CA TYR A 43 -10.16 -5.20 -13.19
C TYR A 43 -11.53 -4.51 -13.26
N LEU A 44 -11.71 -3.58 -14.21
CA LEU A 44 -12.96 -2.83 -14.38
C LEU A 44 -13.90 -3.46 -15.42
N GLN A 45 -13.45 -4.51 -16.13
CA GLN A 45 -14.19 -5.15 -17.22
C GLN A 45 -15.54 -5.71 -16.80
N PHE A 46 -15.65 -6.26 -15.59
CA PHE A 46 -16.84 -6.97 -15.13
C PHE A 46 -17.24 -6.54 -13.71
N GLY A 47 -18.55 -6.46 -13.47
CA GLY A 47 -19.09 -6.30 -12.12
C GLY A 47 -18.94 -4.90 -11.50
N ILE A 48 -18.47 -3.91 -12.27
CA ILE A 48 -18.49 -2.49 -11.85
C ILE A 48 -19.93 -1.98 -11.81
N LYS A 49 -20.22 -1.10 -10.85
CA LYS A 49 -21.57 -0.55 -10.62
C LYS A 49 -21.42 0.88 -10.11
N ASN A 50 -22.43 1.71 -10.36
CA ASN A 50 -22.45 3.08 -9.84
C ASN A 50 -22.35 3.11 -8.29
N ASN A 51 -21.66 4.14 -7.81
CA ASN A 51 -21.57 4.55 -6.42
C ASN A 51 -21.08 3.45 -5.46
N ARG A 52 -20.18 2.58 -5.94
CA ARG A 52 -19.49 1.60 -5.10
C ARG A 52 -18.09 1.31 -5.62
N PRO A 53 -17.14 0.89 -4.76
CA PRO A 53 -15.81 0.50 -5.21
C PRO A 53 -15.85 -0.67 -6.23
N PRO A 54 -14.93 -0.70 -7.21
CA PRO A 54 -14.75 -1.87 -8.08
C PRO A 54 -14.20 -3.04 -7.25
N ARG A 55 -15.10 -3.90 -6.78
CA ARG A 55 -14.79 -4.95 -5.79
C ARG A 55 -13.69 -5.90 -6.22
N PHE A 56 -13.56 -6.20 -7.51
CA PHE A 56 -12.50 -7.09 -7.98
C PHE A 56 -11.11 -6.49 -7.74
N LEU A 57 -10.90 -5.22 -8.12
CA LEU A 57 -9.66 -4.50 -7.84
C LEU A 57 -9.43 -4.33 -6.33
N LEU A 58 -10.49 -3.95 -5.59
CA LEU A 58 -10.42 -3.78 -4.14
C LEU A 58 -9.96 -5.06 -3.45
N ASN A 59 -10.58 -6.19 -3.79
CA ASN A 59 -10.28 -7.48 -3.20
C ASN A 59 -8.87 -7.96 -3.57
N ASP A 60 -8.41 -7.75 -4.81
CA ASP A 60 -7.06 -8.17 -5.20
C ASP A 60 -5.98 -7.25 -4.58
N LEU A 61 -6.29 -5.97 -4.32
CA LEU A 61 -5.43 -5.09 -3.52
C LEU A 61 -5.34 -5.55 -2.05
N VAL A 62 -6.49 -5.89 -1.44
CA VAL A 62 -6.53 -6.43 -0.06
C VAL A 62 -5.82 -7.78 0.01
N ARG A 63 -6.00 -8.64 -1.00
CA ARG A 63 -5.27 -9.90 -1.16
C ARG A 63 -3.77 -9.63 -1.21
N TYR A 64 -3.31 -8.69 -2.04
CA TYR A 64 -1.90 -8.30 -2.09
C TYR A 64 -1.35 -7.87 -0.74
N TRP A 65 -2.06 -7.01 -0.01
CA TRP A 65 -1.66 -6.59 1.33
C TRP A 65 -1.53 -7.78 2.29
N ARG A 66 -2.52 -8.67 2.33
CA ARG A 66 -2.45 -9.87 3.19
C ARG A 66 -1.36 -10.83 2.74
N THR A 67 -1.18 -11.00 1.44
CA THR A 67 -0.10 -11.83 0.86
C THR A 67 1.26 -11.32 1.32
N ILE A 68 1.57 -10.02 1.21
CA ILE A 68 2.88 -9.52 1.67
C ILE A 68 3.06 -9.60 3.19
N CYS A 69 1.96 -9.52 3.97
CA CYS A 69 1.97 -9.70 5.41
C CYS A 69 2.16 -11.17 5.83
N VAL A 70 1.71 -12.14 5.03
CA VAL A 70 1.92 -13.56 5.35
C VAL A 70 3.24 -14.05 4.79
N ASP A 71 3.61 -13.64 3.58
CA ASP A 71 4.83 -14.09 2.89
C ASP A 71 6.11 -13.74 3.65
N PHE A 72 6.13 -12.62 4.39
CA PHE A 72 7.32 -12.28 5.18
C PHE A 72 7.48 -13.17 6.41
N GLU A 73 6.39 -13.55 7.08
CA GLU A 73 6.43 -14.50 8.21
C GLU A 73 6.69 -15.93 7.74
N GLY A 74 6.12 -16.34 6.60
CA GLY A 74 6.39 -17.64 6.00
C GLY A 74 7.89 -17.83 5.73
N LYS A 75 8.55 -16.82 5.14
CA LYS A 75 10.00 -16.84 4.90
C LYS A 75 10.82 -16.93 6.18
N HIS A 76 10.34 -16.36 7.28
CA HIS A 76 10.99 -16.49 8.58
C HIS A 76 10.95 -17.92 9.09
N ARG A 77 9.74 -18.49 9.09
CA ARG A 77 9.48 -19.86 9.55
C ARG A 77 10.28 -20.88 8.75
N ASP A 78 10.33 -20.72 7.42
CA ASP A 78 11.03 -21.66 6.53
C ASP A 78 12.56 -21.63 6.74
N THR A 79 13.10 -20.58 7.38
CA THR A 79 14.51 -20.48 7.81
C THR A 79 14.73 -20.88 9.27
N GLY A 80 13.73 -21.44 9.95
CA GLY A 80 13.82 -21.79 11.37
C GLY A 80 13.95 -20.58 12.30
N GLY A 81 13.48 -19.40 11.89
CA GLY A 81 13.61 -18.16 12.66
C GLY A 81 14.88 -17.35 12.40
N GLU A 82 15.72 -17.77 11.45
CA GLU A 82 17.03 -17.15 11.19
C GLU A 82 17.10 -16.32 9.88
N ASP A 83 15.94 -15.92 9.33
CA ASP A 83 15.90 -15.12 8.08
C ASP A 83 16.58 -13.76 8.26
N PRO A 84 17.74 -13.51 7.62
CA PRO A 84 18.50 -12.27 7.78
C PRO A 84 17.76 -11.06 7.19
N LYS A 85 16.74 -11.27 6.37
CA LYS A 85 15.94 -10.20 5.76
C LYS A 85 14.67 -9.89 6.54
N TRP A 86 14.37 -10.63 7.60
CA TRP A 86 13.10 -10.51 8.31
C TRP A 86 12.90 -9.11 8.92
N VAL A 87 13.89 -8.60 9.64
CA VAL A 87 13.81 -7.27 10.28
C VAL A 87 13.63 -6.17 9.23
N THR A 88 14.43 -6.20 8.16
CA THR A 88 14.26 -5.25 7.04
C THR A 88 12.88 -5.35 6.37
N ARG A 89 12.33 -6.57 6.21
CA ARG A 89 10.99 -6.75 5.63
C ARG A 89 9.90 -6.21 6.56
N ASN A 90 10.03 -6.44 7.86
CA ASN A 90 9.10 -5.96 8.87
C ASN A 90 9.13 -4.43 8.96
N ALA A 91 10.31 -3.82 8.94
CA ALA A 91 10.48 -2.36 8.84
C ALA A 91 9.69 -1.79 7.67
N LYS A 92 9.91 -2.31 6.45
CA LYS A 92 9.20 -1.89 5.23
C LYS A 92 7.70 -2.14 5.28
N LEU A 93 7.25 -3.20 5.96
CA LEU A 93 5.82 -3.49 6.15
C LEU A 93 5.14 -2.48 7.07
N ARG A 94 5.83 -2.05 8.14
CA ARG A 94 5.34 -1.04 9.07
C ARG A 94 5.25 0.34 8.44
N THR A 95 6.10 0.62 7.45
CA THR A 95 6.25 1.94 6.82
C THR A 95 5.79 1.94 5.35
N SER A 96 6.71 1.89 4.38
CA SER A 96 6.45 2.17 2.97
C SER A 96 5.41 1.27 2.32
N ARG A 97 5.34 -0.03 2.67
CA ARG A 97 4.31 -0.93 2.12
C ARG A 97 2.92 -0.64 2.67
N LYS A 98 2.81 -0.24 3.94
CA LYS A 98 1.55 0.20 4.55
C LYS A 98 1.06 1.49 3.87
N LEU A 99 1.97 2.43 3.64
CA LEU A 99 1.68 3.66 2.92
C LEU A 99 1.23 3.37 1.48
N LEU A 100 1.93 2.49 0.75
CA LEU A 100 1.57 2.08 -0.60
C LEU A 100 0.17 1.45 -0.66
N PHE A 101 -0.12 0.52 0.26
CA PHE A 101 -1.43 -0.10 0.38
C PHE A 101 -2.52 0.94 0.64
N ALA A 102 -2.34 1.83 1.63
CA ALA A 102 -3.32 2.87 1.95
C ALA A 102 -3.52 3.83 0.78
N GLY A 103 -2.44 4.25 0.10
CA GLY A 103 -2.49 5.10 -1.08
C GLY A 103 -3.17 4.44 -2.29
N GLY A 104 -3.19 3.11 -2.37
CA GLY A 104 -3.99 2.36 -3.35
C GLY A 104 -5.45 2.22 -2.93
N LEU A 105 -5.69 1.94 -1.65
CA LEU A 105 -7.01 1.69 -1.09
C LEU A 105 -7.92 2.93 -1.20
N LEU A 106 -7.37 4.10 -0.90
CA LEU A 106 -8.13 5.37 -0.89
C LEU A 106 -8.87 5.66 -2.21
N PRO A 107 -8.21 5.77 -3.37
CA PRO A 107 -8.92 6.05 -4.62
C PRO A 107 -9.93 4.95 -4.97
N ILE A 108 -9.63 3.67 -4.67
CA ILE A 108 -10.58 2.59 -4.90
C ILE A 108 -11.83 2.75 -4.03
N LEU A 109 -11.68 3.09 -2.75
CA LEU A 109 -12.82 3.40 -1.88
C LEU A 109 -13.58 4.63 -2.37
N LEU A 110 -12.90 5.68 -2.83
CA LEU A 110 -13.52 6.90 -3.35
C LEU A 110 -14.36 6.69 -4.62
N CYS A 111 -14.24 5.55 -5.31
CA CYS A 111 -15.17 5.18 -6.38
C CYS A 111 -16.63 5.03 -5.90
N HIS A 112 -16.90 4.97 -4.59
CA HIS A 112 -18.28 5.09 -4.08
C HIS A 112 -18.95 6.43 -4.41
N LEU A 113 -18.17 7.45 -4.80
CA LEU A 113 -18.63 8.77 -5.24
C LEU A 113 -18.69 8.90 -6.77
N ARG A 114 -18.53 7.80 -7.51
CA ARG A 114 -18.41 7.80 -8.98
C ARG A 114 -19.47 6.92 -9.63
N THR A 115 -19.90 7.31 -10.82
CA THR A 115 -20.63 6.39 -11.72
C THR A 115 -19.64 5.41 -12.36
N ALA A 116 -20.14 4.29 -12.88
CA ALA A 116 -19.31 3.23 -13.42
C ALA A 116 -18.44 3.69 -14.60
N ASP A 117 -18.98 4.55 -15.46
CA ASP A 117 -18.29 5.15 -16.61
C ASP A 117 -17.19 6.15 -16.21
N GLU A 118 -17.30 6.79 -15.04
CA GLU A 118 -16.27 7.70 -14.52
C GLU A 118 -15.07 6.97 -13.89
N MET A 119 -15.23 5.71 -13.48
CA MET A 119 -14.25 5.02 -12.63
C MET A 119 -12.88 4.86 -13.28
N THR A 120 -12.83 4.53 -14.57
CA THR A 120 -11.56 4.34 -15.29
C THR A 120 -10.75 5.64 -15.27
N ALA A 121 -11.33 6.74 -15.76
CA ALA A 121 -10.66 8.04 -15.78
C ALA A 121 -10.31 8.54 -14.36
N PHE A 122 -11.20 8.30 -13.39
CA PHE A 122 -10.95 8.65 -12.00
C PHE A 122 -9.75 7.89 -11.42
N LEU A 123 -9.71 6.57 -11.56
CA LEU A 123 -8.64 5.72 -11.04
C LEU A 123 -7.32 5.98 -11.76
N THR A 124 -7.31 6.16 -13.08
CA THR A 124 -6.10 6.55 -13.83
C THR A 124 -5.48 7.81 -13.27
N ARG A 125 -6.26 8.87 -13.09
CA ARG A 125 -5.76 10.14 -12.53
C ARG A 125 -5.20 9.99 -11.11
N TRP A 126 -5.85 9.20 -10.25
CA TRP A 126 -5.40 9.05 -8.86
C TRP A 126 -4.21 8.10 -8.72
N LEU A 127 -4.21 6.97 -9.42
CA LEU A 127 -3.21 5.92 -9.28
C LEU A 127 -1.92 6.18 -10.08
N THR A 128 -1.88 7.22 -10.92
CA THR A 128 -0.63 7.67 -11.59
C THR A 128 0.17 8.68 -10.75
N VAL A 129 -0.46 9.28 -9.74
CA VAL A 129 0.17 10.19 -8.78
C VAL A 129 0.82 9.37 -7.66
N SER A 130 1.84 9.90 -6.96
CA SER A 130 2.54 9.14 -5.92
C SER A 130 1.61 8.75 -4.74
N PRO A 131 1.85 7.62 -4.05
CA PRO A 131 1.05 7.23 -2.89
C PRO A 131 1.00 8.29 -1.78
N THR A 132 2.09 9.02 -1.56
CA THR A 132 2.16 10.13 -0.59
C THR A 132 1.25 11.28 -0.99
N ASP A 133 1.23 11.67 -2.26
CA ASP A 133 0.38 12.75 -2.76
C ASP A 133 -1.10 12.37 -2.70
N ARG A 134 -1.44 11.10 -3.00
CA ARG A 134 -2.82 10.59 -2.86
C ARG A 134 -3.31 10.72 -1.42
N LEU A 135 -2.47 10.36 -0.45
CA LEU A 135 -2.77 10.48 0.97
C LEU A 135 -2.91 11.95 1.38
N ALA A 136 -1.97 12.80 0.99
CA ALA A 136 -2.04 14.24 1.30
C ALA A 136 -3.31 14.89 0.74
N ALA A 137 -3.68 14.56 -0.50
CA ALA A 137 -4.91 15.03 -1.12
C ALA A 137 -6.17 14.52 -0.38
N ALA A 138 -6.17 13.28 0.11
CA ALA A 138 -7.28 12.75 0.89
C ALA A 138 -7.41 13.43 2.26
N PHE A 139 -6.32 13.63 2.99
CA PHE A 139 -6.33 14.39 4.25
C PHE A 139 -6.86 15.81 4.04
N LEU A 140 -6.42 16.50 2.97
CA LEU A 140 -6.90 17.82 2.58
C LEU A 140 -8.41 17.82 2.32
N ARG A 141 -8.88 16.87 1.51
CA ARG A 141 -10.29 16.74 1.17
C ARG A 141 -11.19 16.54 2.39
N TYR A 142 -10.72 15.83 3.41
CA TYR A 142 -11.52 15.47 4.58
C TYR A 142 -11.22 16.32 5.83
N GLY A 143 -10.45 17.41 5.69
CA GLY A 143 -10.19 18.35 6.78
C GLY A 143 -9.34 17.80 7.93
N ALA A 144 -8.59 16.72 7.71
CA ALA A 144 -7.79 16.03 8.73
C ALA A 144 -6.32 16.53 8.70
N MET A 145 -6.13 17.84 8.94
CA MET A 145 -4.82 18.50 8.81
C MET A 145 -3.82 18.13 9.89
N ASP A 146 -4.25 18.01 11.13
CA ASP A 146 -3.34 17.64 12.22
C ASP A 146 -2.87 16.19 12.05
N GLU A 147 -3.77 15.30 11.64
CA GLU A 147 -3.45 13.92 11.28
C GLU A 147 -2.49 13.88 10.10
N ARG A 148 -2.69 14.71 9.07
CA ARG A 148 -1.79 14.83 7.92
C ARG A 148 -0.38 15.18 8.38
N VAL A 149 -0.24 16.25 9.17
CA VAL A 149 1.06 16.74 9.66
C VAL A 149 1.74 15.65 10.45
N ARG A 150 1.06 15.04 11.43
CA ARG A 150 1.61 13.91 12.21
C ARG A 150 2.01 12.73 11.32
N THR A 151 1.19 12.35 10.35
CA THR A 151 1.46 11.21 9.45
C THR A 151 2.73 11.42 8.64
N PHE A 152 2.87 12.59 8.01
CA PHE A 152 4.03 12.85 7.14
C PHE A 152 5.28 13.23 7.94
N ALA A 153 5.14 13.90 9.09
CA ALA A 153 6.26 14.14 10.00
C ALA A 153 6.85 12.82 10.55
N ALA A 154 6.02 11.79 10.75
CA ALA A 154 6.51 10.46 11.10
C ALA A 154 7.16 9.74 9.91
N TYR A 155 6.63 9.91 8.70
CA TYR A 155 7.15 9.22 7.51
C TYR A 155 8.49 9.81 7.02
N ASP A 156 8.75 11.09 7.24
CA ASP A 156 9.97 11.77 6.80
C ASP A 156 11.27 11.16 7.38
N PRO A 157 11.39 10.90 8.70
CA PRO A 157 12.53 10.16 9.28
C PRO A 157 12.77 8.80 8.63
N TRP A 158 11.71 8.10 8.23
CA TRP A 158 11.87 6.82 7.53
C TRP A 158 12.53 6.98 6.16
N ILE A 159 12.23 8.06 5.43
CA ILE A 159 12.90 8.36 4.16
C ILE A 159 14.39 8.63 4.39
N GLY A 160 14.73 9.44 5.39
CA GLY A 160 16.12 9.70 5.78
C GLY A 160 16.87 8.42 6.16
N LEU A 161 16.28 7.58 7.00
CA LEU A 161 16.84 6.29 7.41
C LEU A 161 17.14 5.38 6.21
N MET A 162 16.26 5.37 5.21
CA MET A 162 16.45 4.56 4.00
C MET A 162 17.52 5.10 3.06
N GLN A 163 17.95 6.35 3.23
CA GLN A 163 19.07 6.96 2.49
C GLN A 163 20.41 6.76 3.22
N ASP A 164 20.39 6.61 4.54
CA ASP A 164 21.56 6.32 5.36
C ASP A 164 22.10 4.90 5.11
N SER A 165 23.38 4.77 4.74
CA SER A 165 24.03 3.47 4.56
C SER A 165 24.27 2.75 5.88
N VAL A 166 24.63 3.46 6.96
CA VAL A 166 24.93 2.87 8.26
C VAL A 166 23.66 2.27 8.85
N ALA A 167 22.57 3.03 8.87
CA ALA A 167 21.28 2.54 9.34
C ALA A 167 20.79 1.33 8.50
N ARG A 168 21.00 1.35 7.18
CA ARG A 168 20.64 0.22 6.31
C ARG A 168 21.49 -1.02 6.56
N GLU A 169 22.78 -0.88 6.86
CA GLU A 169 23.62 -2.02 7.23
C GLU A 169 23.24 -2.56 8.61
N GLU A 170 22.94 -1.70 9.59
CA GLU A 170 22.42 -2.12 10.89
C GLU A 170 21.13 -2.97 10.70
N LEU A 171 20.17 -2.47 9.90
CA LEU A 171 18.93 -3.21 9.61
C LEU A 171 19.12 -4.60 9.00
N LYS A 172 20.24 -4.83 8.30
CA LYS A 172 20.56 -6.12 7.70
C LYS A 172 21.20 -7.09 8.69
N ILE A 173 21.85 -6.59 9.74
CA ILE A 173 22.47 -7.43 10.77
C ILE A 173 21.52 -7.73 11.93
N LEU A 174 20.50 -6.89 12.16
CA LEU A 174 19.47 -7.17 13.15
C LEU A 174 18.75 -8.48 12.88
N ARG A 175 18.43 -9.19 13.96
CA ARG A 175 17.70 -10.47 13.93
C ARG A 175 16.42 -10.36 14.72
N ALA A 176 15.51 -11.32 14.50
CA ALA A 176 14.24 -11.33 15.19
C ALA A 176 14.42 -11.31 16.72
N ALA A 177 15.40 -12.04 17.25
CA ALA A 177 15.70 -12.11 18.68
C ALA A 177 16.41 -10.87 19.26
N THR A 178 17.18 -10.14 18.44
CA THR A 178 18.05 -9.04 18.93
C THR A 178 17.49 -7.65 18.68
N ARG A 179 16.53 -7.50 17.74
CA ARG A 179 16.01 -6.21 17.29
C ARG A 179 15.46 -5.33 18.40
N ASP A 180 14.85 -5.90 19.45
CA ASP A 180 14.13 -5.10 20.45
C ASP A 180 15.10 -4.30 21.35
N GLY A 181 16.40 -4.65 21.34
CA GLY A 181 17.48 -3.86 21.94
C GLY A 181 18.12 -2.81 21.02
N SER A 182 17.70 -2.68 19.76
CA SER A 182 18.21 -1.66 18.83
C SER A 182 17.38 -0.39 18.90
N GLU A 183 18.03 0.75 19.13
CA GLU A 183 17.39 2.08 19.10
C GLU A 183 16.80 2.36 17.72
N LEU A 184 17.54 2.03 16.66
CA LEU A 184 17.09 2.16 15.28
C LEU A 184 15.77 1.40 15.01
N TRP A 185 15.64 0.21 15.58
CA TRP A 185 14.39 -0.56 15.49
C TRP A 185 13.24 0.08 16.27
N GLN A 186 13.52 0.64 17.46
CA GLN A 186 12.53 1.35 18.26
C GLN A 186 12.00 2.58 17.51
N ASP A 187 12.87 3.33 16.84
CA ASP A 187 12.49 4.47 16.00
C ASP A 187 11.59 4.04 14.83
N ILE A 188 11.98 2.99 14.10
CA ILE A 188 11.15 2.43 13.01
C ILE A 188 9.77 1.99 13.53
N ARG A 189 9.74 1.37 14.71
CA ARG A 189 8.48 0.94 15.34
C ARG A 189 7.61 2.14 15.69
N SER A 190 8.21 3.22 16.20
CA SER A 190 7.52 4.48 16.49
C SER A 190 6.94 5.11 15.22
N VAL A 191 7.75 5.25 14.17
CA VAL A 191 7.31 5.74 12.85
C VAL A 191 6.14 4.93 12.31
N GLY A 192 6.26 3.60 12.32
CA GLY A 192 5.20 2.71 11.85
C GLY A 192 3.89 2.80 12.66
N GLY A 193 3.99 3.15 13.94
CA GLY A 193 2.87 3.39 14.85
C GLY A 193 2.17 4.72 14.57
N GLU A 194 2.92 5.81 14.41
CA GLU A 194 2.36 7.12 14.02
C GLU A 194 1.72 7.08 12.63
N LEU A 195 2.38 6.45 11.65
CA LEU A 195 1.81 6.25 10.33
C LEU A 195 0.46 5.50 10.42
N GLN A 196 0.39 4.46 11.25
CA GLN A 196 -0.86 3.73 11.43
C GLN A 196 -1.96 4.57 12.09
N ARG A 197 -1.62 5.37 13.11
CA ARG A 197 -2.57 6.28 13.76
C ARG A 197 -3.17 7.26 12.76
N GLY A 198 -2.33 7.92 11.97
CA GLY A 198 -2.80 8.88 10.98
C GLY A 198 -3.64 8.26 9.87
N LEU A 199 -3.24 7.07 9.38
CA LEU A 199 -4.03 6.32 8.40
C LEU A 199 -5.40 5.87 8.96
N ASN A 200 -5.43 5.43 10.22
CA ASN A 200 -6.68 5.06 10.89
C ASN A 200 -7.59 6.28 11.07
N ALA A 201 -7.03 7.41 11.50
CA ALA A 201 -7.80 8.63 11.66
C ALA A 201 -8.41 9.08 10.32
N LEU A 202 -7.63 9.03 9.23
CA LEU A 202 -8.16 9.29 7.90
C LEU A 202 -9.30 8.33 7.51
N LEU A 203 -9.12 7.03 7.71
CA LEU A 203 -10.06 6.02 7.23
C LEU A 203 -11.30 5.86 8.10
N PHE A 204 -11.21 6.13 9.41
CA PHE A 204 -12.26 5.77 10.37
C PHE A 204 -12.81 6.96 11.18
N ASP A 205 -12.09 8.07 11.24
CA ASP A 205 -12.53 9.29 11.95
C ASP A 205 -13.04 10.37 10.97
N THR A 206 -13.04 10.08 9.67
CA THR A 206 -13.63 10.93 8.62
C THR A 206 -14.84 10.23 7.96
N PRO A 207 -15.56 10.91 7.04
CA PRO A 207 -16.61 10.26 6.25
C PRO A 207 -16.16 9.01 5.46
N LEU A 208 -14.85 8.78 5.26
CA LEU A 208 -14.32 7.53 4.71
C LEU A 208 -14.65 6.29 5.57
N ARG A 209 -15.04 6.47 6.84
CA ARG A 209 -15.47 5.37 7.72
C ARG A 209 -16.54 4.51 7.08
N ARG A 210 -17.50 5.14 6.39
CA ARG A 210 -18.62 4.43 5.77
C ARG A 210 -18.16 3.47 4.66
N PRO A 211 -17.50 3.92 3.58
CA PRO A 211 -17.01 3.01 2.55
C PRO A 211 -15.93 2.04 3.09
N ALA A 212 -15.08 2.47 4.03
CA ALA A 212 -14.09 1.58 4.63
C ALA A 212 -14.76 0.41 5.38
N ALA A 213 -15.71 0.69 6.28
CA ALA A 213 -16.44 -0.33 7.02
C ALA A 213 -17.28 -1.24 6.11
N GLN A 214 -17.85 -0.67 5.04
CA GLN A 214 -18.74 -1.40 4.14
C GLN A 214 -18.02 -2.31 3.14
N TYR A 215 -16.79 -1.96 2.73
CA TYR A 215 -16.14 -2.63 1.59
C TYR A 215 -14.72 -3.15 1.86
N ALA A 216 -14.03 -2.69 2.91
CA ALA A 216 -12.61 -3.05 3.08
C ALA A 216 -12.40 -4.48 3.63
N ILE A 217 -13.42 -5.07 4.26
CA ILE A 217 -13.33 -6.38 4.93
C ILE A 217 -14.32 -7.40 4.35
N PHE A 218 -15.59 -7.02 4.15
CA PHE A 218 -16.69 -7.90 3.73
C PHE A 218 -17.28 -7.49 2.37
#